data_AF-A0A7X9BV99-F1
#
_entry.id   AF-A0A7X9BV99-F1
#
_cell.length_a   1.000
_cell.length_b   1.000
_cell.length_c   1.000
_cell.angle_alpha   90.00
_cell.angle_beta   90.00
_cell.angle_gamma   90.00
#
_symmetry.space_group_name_H-M   'P 1'
#
loop_
_entity.id
_entity.type
_entity.pdbx_description
1 polymer ?
#
loop_
_entity_poly.entity_id
_entity_poly.type
_entity_poly.pdbx_seq_one_letter_code
_entity_poly.pdbx_strand_id
1 'polypeptide(L)'
;MKNLFKSQRGSTIVIFSLLAVIIIGFTSLVTDIGMVAVYKAKLTHAVDSAALAGAQELIYNDYPVHIKVDEYLSENGFPDHSAEIDTDSNSVRVTAFHRVEYKLARLLGYTSKEIHATAKAKVLPVIGVNQGIRPFAIEAFDFEFGETYVLKQGGGSGNSGNYGAVELGGRGAQIYFQNIVEGYNDRLMVGDYINTEPGNMSGPTENGINHLISQCNHIPKCTHSSFDPDCPRIITVIIVDNMNVNGRSSVQIIGFASFFLEGVAGSGNKSEVTGRFIRTVTSGENGDFNQDFGLYGVKLVE
;
A
#
# COMPACT_ATOMS: atom_id res chain seq x y z
N MET A 1 -73.30 -9.62 50.25
CA MET A 1 -73.06 -9.05 48.89
C MET A 1 -72.60 -7.60 49.04
N LYS A 2 -71.29 -7.34 49.04
CA LYS A 2 -70.68 -6.03 48.69
C LYS A 2 -69.16 -6.17 48.83
N ASN A 3 -68.43 -5.62 47.86
CA ASN A 3 -66.96 -5.48 47.78
C ASN A 3 -66.18 -6.51 46.93
N LEU A 4 -66.63 -6.78 45.70
CA LEU A 4 -65.76 -7.36 44.65
C LEU A 4 -65.38 -6.37 43.53
N PHE A 5 -65.86 -5.11 43.57
CA PHE A 5 -65.63 -4.10 42.52
C PHE A 5 -65.05 -2.78 43.04
N LYS A 6 -63.93 -2.84 43.77
CA LYS A 6 -63.02 -1.70 43.97
C LYS A 6 -61.58 -2.18 43.88
N SER A 7 -61.16 -2.54 42.67
CA SER A 7 -59.80 -3.02 42.37
C SER A 7 -59.23 -2.19 41.23
N GLN A 8 -58.24 -1.35 41.53
CA GLN A 8 -57.48 -0.55 40.55
C GLN A 8 -56.62 -1.43 39.62
N ARG A 9 -56.59 -2.76 39.80
CA ARG A 9 -55.76 -3.72 39.05
C ARG A 9 -55.96 -3.66 37.53
N GLY A 10 -57.16 -3.32 37.06
CA GLY A 10 -57.46 -3.20 35.62
C GLY A 10 -56.89 -1.94 34.97
N SER A 11 -56.81 -0.81 35.68
CA SER A 11 -56.20 0.41 35.13
C SER A 11 -54.67 0.31 35.13
N THR A 12 -54.10 -0.34 36.15
CA THR A 12 -52.66 -0.55 36.26
C THR A 12 -52.10 -1.37 35.09
N ILE A 13 -52.81 -2.42 34.65
CA ILE A 13 -52.34 -3.26 33.54
C ILE A 13 -52.33 -2.49 32.21
N VAL A 14 -53.29 -1.60 31.98
CA VAL A 14 -53.37 -0.78 30.76
C VAL A 14 -52.22 0.23 30.71
N ILE A 15 -51.98 0.95 31.82
CA ILE A 15 -50.88 1.93 31.92
C ILE A 15 -49.52 1.22 31.83
N PHE A 16 -49.37 0.07 32.49
CA PHE A 16 -48.15 -0.73 32.42
C PHE A 16 -47.85 -1.17 30.98
N SER A 17 -48.85 -1.72 30.27
CA SER A 17 -48.68 -2.14 28.88
C SER A 17 -48.29 -0.96 27.98
N LEU A 18 -48.89 0.21 28.17
CA LEU A 18 -48.54 1.41 27.41
C LEU A 18 -47.09 1.84 27.66
N LEU A 19 -46.68 1.92 28.93
CA LEU A 19 -45.30 2.29 29.31
C LEU A 19 -44.27 1.25 28.87
N ALA A 20 -44.61 -0.04 28.96
CA ALA A 20 -43.73 -1.12 28.50
C ALA A 20 -43.46 -1.00 27.00
N VAL A 21 -44.48 -0.73 26.17
CA VAL A 21 -44.31 -0.51 24.74
C VAL A 21 -43.40 0.70 24.47
N ILE A 22 -43.57 1.80 25.21
CA ILE A 22 -42.73 2.99 25.08
C ILE A 22 -41.26 2.67 25.42
N ILE A 23 -41.01 1.99 26.54
CA ILE A 23 -39.65 1.63 26.97
C ILE A 23 -39.00 0.66 25.98
N ILE A 24 -39.74 -0.35 25.51
CA ILE A 24 -39.27 -1.30 24.48
C ILE A 24 -38.97 -0.55 23.18
N GLY A 25 -39.82 0.40 22.79
CA GLY A 25 -39.60 1.29 21.64
C GLY A 25 -38.28 2.03 21.73
N PHE A 26 -38.04 2.79 22.80
CA PHE A 26 -36.78 3.51 22.97
C PHE A 26 -35.56 2.59 23.10
N THR A 27 -35.68 1.47 23.81
CA THR A 27 -34.57 0.52 23.95
C THR A 27 -34.22 -0.10 22.60
N SER A 28 -35.23 -0.52 21.83
CA SER A 28 -35.03 -1.06 20.48
C SER A 28 -34.37 -0.05 19.56
N LEU A 29 -34.79 1.22 19.61
CA LEU A 29 -34.18 2.28 18.83
C LEU A 29 -32.67 2.40 19.12
N VAL A 30 -32.28 2.42 20.39
CA VAL A 30 -30.87 2.54 20.79
C VAL A 30 -30.08 1.28 20.41
N THR A 31 -30.59 0.09 20.72
CA THR A 31 -29.83 -1.16 20.53
C THR A 31 -29.74 -1.55 19.06
N ASP A 32 -30.85 -1.51 18.34
CA ASP A 32 -30.93 -2.02 16.97
C ASP A 32 -30.34 -1.03 15.97
N ILE A 33 -30.57 0.29 16.11
CA ILE A 33 -29.89 1.29 15.27
C ILE A 33 -28.40 1.32 15.58
N GLY A 34 -28.02 1.25 16.86
CA GLY A 34 -26.62 1.15 17.25
C GLY A 34 -25.93 -0.06 16.61
N MET A 35 -26.60 -1.21 16.61
CA MET A 35 -26.11 -2.42 15.96
C MET A 35 -25.96 -2.24 14.45
N VAL A 36 -26.97 -1.71 13.76
CA VAL A 36 -26.90 -1.43 12.31
C VAL A 36 -25.74 -0.48 11.99
N ALA A 37 -25.52 0.57 12.79
CA ALA A 37 -24.42 1.51 12.58
C ALA A 37 -23.04 0.82 12.73
N VAL A 38 -22.88 -0.04 13.74
CA VAL A 38 -21.65 -0.81 13.95
C VAL A 38 -21.40 -1.78 12.79
N TYR A 39 -22.41 -2.53 12.36
CA TYR A 39 -22.27 -3.46 11.23
C TYR A 39 -22.01 -2.72 9.91
N LYS A 40 -22.61 -1.54 9.72
CA LYS A 40 -22.33 -0.68 8.56
C LYS A 40 -20.87 -0.25 8.53
N ALA A 41 -20.33 0.21 9.66
CA ALA A 41 -18.91 0.59 9.75
C ALA A 41 -17.98 -0.61 9.49
N LYS A 42 -18.28 -1.77 10.09
CA LYS A 42 -17.53 -3.01 9.84
C LYS A 42 -17.55 -3.43 8.37
N LEU A 43 -18.72 -3.38 7.73
CA LEU A 43 -18.86 -3.72 6.31
C LEU A 43 -18.08 -2.76 5.42
N THR A 44 -18.10 -1.46 5.72
CA THR A 44 -17.28 -0.46 5.00
C THR A 44 -15.79 -0.78 5.12
N HIS A 45 -15.27 -1.02 6.32
CA HIS A 45 -13.87 -1.40 6.51
C HIS A 45 -13.49 -2.71 5.79
N ALA A 46 -14.38 -3.70 5.81
CA ALA A 46 -14.19 -4.96 5.10
C ALA A 46 -14.05 -4.72 3.58
N VAL A 47 -14.99 -3.96 3.01
CA VAL A 47 -15.01 -3.65 1.57
C VAL A 47 -13.83 -2.77 1.14
N ASP A 48 -13.40 -1.80 1.96
CA ASP A 48 -12.19 -1.00 1.73
C ASP A 48 -10.94 -1.88 1.66
N SER A 49 -10.76 -2.77 2.64
CA SER A 49 -9.60 -3.68 2.70
C SER A 49 -9.61 -4.67 1.54
N ALA A 50 -10.78 -5.19 1.17
CA ALA A 50 -10.94 -6.13 0.06
C ALA A 50 -10.68 -5.44 -1.29
N ALA A 51 -11.13 -4.21 -1.48
CA ALA A 51 -10.84 -3.43 -2.68
C ALA A 51 -9.33 -3.15 -2.82
N LEU A 52 -8.67 -2.73 -1.73
CA LEU A 52 -7.22 -2.51 -1.72
C LEU A 52 -6.45 -3.80 -2.06
N ALA A 53 -6.79 -4.92 -1.41
CA ALA A 53 -6.14 -6.20 -1.66
C ALA A 53 -6.39 -6.69 -3.10
N GLY A 54 -7.62 -6.59 -3.59
CA GLY A 54 -7.95 -6.93 -4.98
C GLY A 54 -7.19 -6.08 -6.00
N ALA A 55 -7.00 -4.78 -5.73
CA ALA A 55 -6.21 -3.91 -6.60
C ALA A 55 -4.71 -4.23 -6.56
N GLN A 56 -4.17 -4.74 -5.45
CA GLN A 56 -2.78 -5.24 -5.41
C GLN A 56 -2.58 -6.46 -6.33
N GLU A 57 -3.60 -7.32 -6.48
CA GLU A 57 -3.52 -8.47 -7.40
C GLU A 57 -3.47 -8.05 -8.88
N LEU A 58 -3.95 -6.85 -9.25
CA LEU A 58 -3.72 -6.31 -10.60
C LEU A 58 -2.22 -6.07 -10.88
N ILE A 59 -1.43 -5.86 -9.82
CA ILE A 59 0.01 -5.57 -9.87
C ILE A 59 0.84 -6.83 -9.69
N TYR A 60 0.48 -7.80 -8.86
CA TYR A 60 1.28 -9.02 -8.75
C TYR A 60 0.84 -10.08 -9.76
N ASN A 61 -0.46 -10.18 -10.01
CA ASN A 61 -1.09 -11.22 -10.82
C ASN A 61 -0.77 -12.64 -10.30
N ASP A 62 -0.61 -12.76 -8.99
CA ASP A 62 -0.35 -14.03 -8.31
C ASP A 62 -1.65 -14.83 -8.17
N TYR A 63 -2.75 -14.15 -7.83
CA TYR A 63 -4.08 -14.75 -7.69
C TYR A 63 -5.15 -14.00 -8.50
N PRO A 64 -6.22 -14.69 -8.93
CA PRO A 64 -7.40 -14.02 -9.45
C PRO A 64 -7.98 -13.04 -8.41
N VAL A 65 -8.24 -11.80 -8.84
CA VAL A 65 -8.75 -10.69 -8.00
C VAL A 65 -9.92 -11.12 -7.10
N HIS A 66 -10.87 -11.90 -7.63
CA HIS A 66 -12.04 -12.34 -6.88
C HIS A 66 -11.70 -13.22 -5.66
N ILE A 67 -10.69 -14.09 -5.76
CA ILE A 67 -10.26 -14.94 -4.65
C ILE A 67 -9.73 -14.07 -3.50
N LYS A 68 -8.93 -13.05 -3.84
CA LYS A 68 -8.33 -12.16 -2.83
C LYS A 68 -9.37 -11.26 -2.17
N VAL A 69 -10.34 -10.76 -2.94
CA VAL A 69 -11.48 -9.99 -2.42
C VAL A 69 -12.30 -10.84 -1.45
N ASP A 70 -12.62 -12.09 -1.81
CA ASP A 70 -13.43 -12.99 -0.98
C ASP A 70 -12.69 -13.39 0.31
N GLU A 71 -11.38 -13.63 0.24
CA GLU A 71 -10.52 -13.89 1.40
C GLU A 71 -10.61 -12.74 2.41
N TYR A 72 -10.37 -11.50 1.96
CA TYR A 72 -10.38 -10.33 2.83
C TYR A 72 -11.78 -10.04 3.42
N LEU A 73 -12.85 -10.23 2.65
CA LEU A 73 -14.22 -10.09 3.18
C LEU A 73 -14.52 -11.13 4.26
N SER A 74 -14.08 -12.38 4.04
CA SER A 74 -14.25 -13.48 5.00
C SER A 74 -13.46 -13.24 6.28
N GLU A 75 -12.19 -12.81 6.17
CA GLU A 75 -11.33 -12.48 7.33
C GLU A 75 -11.89 -11.32 8.15
N ASN A 76 -12.58 -10.38 7.50
CA ASN A 76 -13.28 -9.28 8.18
C ASN A 76 -14.66 -9.67 8.75
N GLY A 77 -15.01 -10.97 8.73
CA GLY A 77 -16.22 -11.50 9.36
C GLY A 77 -17.47 -11.43 8.50
N PHE A 78 -17.32 -11.30 7.18
CA PHE A 78 -18.43 -11.32 6.22
C PHE A 78 -18.25 -12.44 5.18
N PRO A 79 -18.30 -13.73 5.57
CA PRO A 79 -18.12 -14.85 4.63
C PRO A 79 -19.35 -15.14 3.76
N ASP A 80 -20.55 -14.79 4.25
CA ASP A 80 -21.81 -14.84 3.49
C ASP A 80 -22.08 -13.46 2.89
N HIS A 81 -21.18 -13.02 2.02
CA HIS A 81 -21.33 -11.80 1.24
C HIS A 81 -21.71 -12.11 -0.20
N SER A 82 -22.21 -11.09 -0.86
CA SER A 82 -22.36 -11.08 -2.31
C SER A 82 -21.62 -9.85 -2.76
N ALA A 83 -20.47 -10.10 -3.39
CA ALA A 83 -19.62 -9.06 -3.94
C ALA A 83 -19.89 -8.90 -5.44
N GLU A 84 -20.25 -7.70 -5.87
CA GLU A 84 -20.07 -7.32 -7.27
C GLU A 84 -18.67 -6.77 -7.42
N ILE A 85 -17.88 -7.45 -8.25
CA ILE A 85 -16.50 -7.09 -8.54
C ILE A 85 -16.47 -6.53 -9.96
N ASP A 86 -16.28 -5.22 -10.08
CA ASP A 86 -16.06 -4.57 -11.37
C ASP A 86 -14.57 -4.24 -11.49
N THR A 87 -13.89 -4.99 -12.35
CA THR A 87 -12.47 -4.80 -12.66
C THR A 87 -12.33 -4.02 -13.95
N ASP A 88 -11.69 -2.85 -13.87
CA ASP A 88 -11.12 -2.18 -15.03
C ASP A 88 -9.62 -2.52 -15.12
N SER A 89 -8.97 -2.13 -16.21
CA SER A 89 -7.53 -2.29 -16.46
C SER A 89 -6.63 -1.91 -15.27
N ASN A 90 -7.04 -0.95 -14.44
CA ASN A 90 -6.25 -0.49 -13.28
C ASN A 90 -7.09 -0.21 -12.03
N SER A 91 -8.29 -0.78 -11.90
CA SER A 91 -9.11 -0.57 -10.70
C SER A 91 -10.00 -1.74 -10.36
N VAL A 92 -10.27 -1.92 -9.07
CA VAL A 92 -11.17 -2.93 -8.53
C VAL A 92 -12.24 -2.22 -7.71
N ARG A 93 -13.50 -2.37 -8.10
CA ARG A 93 -14.66 -1.95 -7.31
C ARG A 93 -15.27 -3.18 -6.65
N VAL A 94 -15.47 -3.12 -5.34
CA VAL A 94 -16.12 -4.15 -4.53
C VAL A 94 -17.39 -3.56 -3.95
N THR A 95 -18.53 -4.20 -4.20
CA THR A 95 -19.80 -3.86 -3.55
C THR A 95 -20.29 -5.08 -2.78
N ALA A 96 -20.40 -4.98 -1.45
CA ALA A 96 -20.92 -6.06 -0.61
C ALA A 96 -22.21 -5.65 0.11
N PHE A 97 -23.05 -6.63 0.43
CA PHE A 97 -24.20 -6.44 1.30
C PHE A 97 -24.23 -7.43 2.46
N HIS A 98 -24.86 -7.02 3.56
CA HIS A 98 -25.06 -7.83 4.74
C HIS A 98 -26.42 -7.55 5.37
N ARG A 99 -27.09 -8.60 5.85
CA ARG A 99 -28.41 -8.50 6.49
C ARG A 99 -28.27 -8.53 8.01
N VAL A 100 -28.50 -7.38 8.64
CA VAL A 100 -28.47 -7.25 10.10
C VAL A 100 -29.84 -7.62 10.66
N GLU A 101 -29.90 -8.68 11.44
CA GLU A 101 -31.12 -9.06 12.17
C GLU A 101 -31.35 -8.15 13.38
N TYR A 102 -32.58 -7.64 13.50
CA TYR A 102 -32.98 -6.90 14.69
C TYR A 102 -33.24 -7.84 15.87
N LYS A 103 -32.80 -7.42 17.05
CA LYS A 103 -32.98 -8.13 18.32
C LYS A 103 -34.25 -7.66 19.03
N LEU A 104 -34.37 -6.38 19.37
CA LEU A 104 -35.53 -5.86 20.14
C LEU A 104 -36.63 -5.33 19.23
N ALA A 105 -36.30 -4.69 18.12
CA ALA A 105 -37.28 -4.16 17.17
C ALA A 105 -38.14 -5.27 16.53
N ARG A 106 -37.72 -6.54 16.64
CA ARG A 106 -38.51 -7.73 16.27
C ARG A 106 -39.82 -7.83 17.05
N LEU A 107 -39.84 -7.36 18.30
CA LEU A 107 -41.07 -7.28 19.11
C LEU A 107 -42.09 -6.27 18.57
N LEU A 108 -41.63 -5.31 17.76
CA LEU A 108 -42.44 -4.29 17.11
C LEU A 108 -42.76 -4.63 15.65
N GLY A 109 -42.40 -5.84 15.19
CA GLY A 109 -42.64 -6.31 13.82
C GLY A 109 -41.50 -6.09 12.82
N TYR A 110 -40.37 -5.49 13.23
CA TYR A 110 -39.21 -5.30 12.36
C TYR A 110 -38.21 -6.45 12.52
N THR A 111 -37.94 -7.20 11.45
CA THR A 111 -37.11 -8.42 11.56
C THR A 111 -35.63 -8.18 11.25
N SER A 112 -35.31 -7.32 10.29
CA SER A 112 -33.94 -7.08 9.84
C SER A 112 -33.82 -5.84 8.96
N LYS A 113 -32.59 -5.43 8.69
CA LYS A 113 -32.24 -4.42 7.67
C LYS A 113 -31.03 -4.86 6.87
N GLU A 114 -31.10 -4.70 5.55
CA GLU A 114 -29.96 -4.88 4.67
C GLU A 114 -29.11 -3.61 4.65
N ILE A 115 -27.81 -3.79 4.74
CA ILE A 115 -26.80 -2.75 4.60
C ILE A 115 -25.92 -3.08 3.41
N HIS A 116 -25.51 -2.05 2.67
CA HIS A 116 -24.61 -2.16 1.52
C HIS A 116 -23.36 -1.35 1.79
N ALA A 117 -22.20 -1.75 1.30
CA ALA A 117 -21.03 -0.89 1.22
C ALA A 117 -20.32 -1.13 -0.11
N THR A 118 -19.74 -0.05 -0.64
CA THR A 118 -18.99 -0.07 -1.89
C THR A 118 -17.68 0.66 -1.66
N ALA A 119 -16.59 0.09 -2.17
CA ALA A 119 -15.30 0.75 -2.26
C ALA A 119 -14.70 0.49 -3.63
N LYS A 120 -13.90 1.44 -4.10
CA LYS A 120 -13.11 1.29 -5.31
C LYS A 120 -11.65 1.58 -4.99
N ALA A 121 -10.76 0.70 -5.42
CA ALA A 121 -9.32 0.93 -5.35
C ALA A 121 -8.77 1.07 -6.76
N LYS A 122 -7.85 2.02 -6.95
CA LYS A 122 -7.13 2.25 -8.22
C LYS A 122 -5.64 2.01 -7.99
N VAL A 123 -5.03 1.35 -8.97
CA VAL A 123 -3.58 1.23 -9.11
C VAL A 123 -3.09 2.45 -9.89
N LEU A 124 -2.06 3.10 -9.37
CA LEU A 124 -1.51 4.32 -9.94
C LEU A 124 0.01 4.31 -9.83
N PRO A 125 0.73 4.90 -10.79
CA PRO A 125 2.16 5.13 -10.65
C PRO A 125 2.47 5.98 -9.41
N VAL A 126 3.57 5.64 -8.73
CA VAL A 126 4.07 6.42 -7.60
C VAL A 126 4.84 7.62 -8.12
N ILE A 127 4.35 8.81 -7.80
CA ILE A 127 4.97 10.10 -8.15
C ILE A 127 5.73 10.73 -6.98
N GLY A 128 5.65 10.15 -5.78
CA GLY A 128 6.41 10.61 -4.64
C GLY A 128 6.65 9.53 -3.60
N VAL A 129 7.85 9.48 -3.05
CA VAL A 129 8.27 8.50 -2.06
C VAL A 129 8.71 9.26 -0.81
N ASN A 130 8.27 8.78 0.36
CA ASN A 130 8.51 9.46 1.63
C ASN A 130 9.62 8.79 2.47
N GLN A 131 10.06 7.58 2.10
CA GLN A 131 11.04 6.83 2.87
C GLN A 131 11.72 5.73 2.07
N GLY A 132 12.86 5.25 2.58
CA GLY A 132 13.54 4.07 2.05
C GLY A 132 14.26 4.28 0.71
N ILE A 133 14.39 5.52 0.22
CA ILE A 133 14.98 5.79 -1.09
C ILE A 133 16.48 5.50 -1.04
N ARG A 134 16.99 4.72 -1.99
CA ARG A 134 18.44 4.47 -2.10
C ARG A 134 19.10 5.56 -2.94
N PRO A 135 20.36 5.94 -2.64
CA PRO A 135 21.03 7.07 -3.28
C PRO A 135 21.58 6.70 -4.67
N PHE A 136 20.77 6.00 -5.46
CA PHE A 136 21.05 5.62 -6.84
C PHE A 136 20.09 6.36 -7.77
N ALA A 137 20.64 6.92 -8.83
CA ALA A 137 19.89 7.51 -9.93
C ALA A 137 20.28 6.87 -11.25
N ILE A 138 19.26 6.51 -12.03
CA ILE A 138 19.41 5.93 -13.37
C ILE A 138 18.68 6.84 -14.34
N GLU A 139 19.28 7.06 -15.50
CA GLU A 139 18.64 7.80 -16.58
C GLU A 139 17.43 7.01 -17.10
N ALA A 140 16.34 7.71 -17.46
CA ALA A 140 15.17 7.08 -18.02
C ALA A 140 15.52 6.22 -19.24
N PHE A 141 14.96 5.01 -19.23
CA PHE A 141 15.00 4.07 -20.33
C PHE A 141 13.69 3.27 -20.35
N ASP A 142 13.40 2.60 -21.46
CA ASP A 142 12.28 1.67 -21.56
C ASP A 142 12.65 0.36 -20.83
N PHE A 143 12.43 0.34 -19.51
CA PHE A 143 12.79 -0.81 -18.68
C PHE A 143 11.87 -2.02 -18.95
N GLU A 144 12.48 -3.20 -19.04
CA GLU A 144 11.79 -4.48 -19.19
C GLU A 144 11.81 -5.24 -17.86
N PHE A 145 10.64 -5.63 -17.38
CA PHE A 145 10.53 -6.37 -16.12
C PHE A 145 11.29 -7.70 -16.21
N GLY A 146 12.06 -7.98 -15.16
CA GLY A 146 12.90 -9.17 -15.12
C GLY A 146 14.26 -8.99 -15.78
N GLU A 147 14.59 -7.85 -16.39
CA GLU A 147 15.94 -7.62 -16.94
C GLU A 147 16.89 -7.00 -15.90
N THR A 148 18.19 -7.28 -16.05
CA THR A 148 19.24 -6.78 -15.15
C THR A 148 19.78 -5.44 -15.67
N TYR A 149 19.87 -4.46 -14.77
CA TYR A 149 20.38 -3.13 -15.04
C TYR A 149 21.52 -2.75 -14.09
N VAL A 150 22.43 -1.92 -14.58
CA VAL A 150 23.50 -1.31 -13.77
C VAL A 150 22.94 -0.08 -13.08
N LEU A 151 22.73 -0.18 -11.77
CA LEU A 151 22.20 0.90 -10.93
C LEU A 151 23.28 1.94 -10.59
N LYS A 152 24.55 1.49 -10.60
CA LYS A 152 25.73 2.32 -10.37
C LYS A 152 26.90 1.78 -11.20
N GLN A 153 27.54 2.64 -11.98
CA GLN A 153 28.69 2.28 -12.83
C GLN A 153 30.01 2.29 -12.06
N GLY A 154 31.04 1.63 -12.60
CA GLY A 154 32.41 1.73 -12.12
C GLY A 154 33.11 3.00 -12.61
N GLY A 155 34.19 3.38 -11.93
CA GLY A 155 35.13 4.41 -12.37
C GLY A 155 35.75 4.10 -13.74
N GLY A 156 35.68 5.08 -14.64
CA GLY A 156 36.24 4.98 -16.00
C GLY A 156 35.27 4.44 -17.05
N SER A 157 34.13 3.89 -16.64
CA SER A 157 32.95 3.66 -17.47
C SER A 157 31.99 4.84 -17.25
N GLY A 158 31.80 5.68 -18.26
CA GLY A 158 30.86 6.81 -18.21
C GLY A 158 31.51 8.19 -18.35
N ASN A 159 30.72 9.16 -18.80
CA ASN A 159 31.15 10.53 -19.00
C ASN A 159 31.22 11.26 -17.65
N SER A 160 32.34 11.92 -17.39
CA SER A 160 32.46 13.08 -16.48
C SER A 160 32.41 12.91 -14.94
N GLY A 161 32.64 11.70 -14.43
CA GLY A 161 32.89 11.47 -13.01
C GLY A 161 31.64 11.26 -12.14
N ASN A 162 30.48 11.13 -12.77
CA ASN A 162 29.25 10.64 -12.15
C ASN A 162 29.03 9.18 -12.51
N TYR A 163 28.63 8.38 -11.52
CA TYR A 163 28.54 6.93 -11.65
C TYR A 163 27.20 6.38 -11.16
N GLY A 164 26.16 7.21 -11.05
CA GLY A 164 24.83 6.80 -10.56
C GLY A 164 24.57 7.12 -9.09
N ALA A 165 25.53 7.67 -8.35
CA ALA A 165 25.31 8.11 -6.96
C ALA A 165 24.70 9.52 -6.90
N VAL A 166 23.78 9.75 -5.95
CA VAL A 166 23.15 11.07 -5.71
C VAL A 166 23.25 11.53 -4.25
N GLU A 167 23.27 12.86 -4.08
CA GLU A 167 23.29 13.57 -2.79
C GLU A 167 21.88 13.61 -2.21
N LEU A 168 21.65 12.89 -1.10
CA LEU A 168 20.38 12.90 -0.37
C LEU A 168 20.65 13.26 1.10
N GLY A 169 20.05 14.33 1.60
CA GLY A 169 20.22 14.79 3.00
C GLY A 169 21.59 15.36 3.37
N GLY A 170 22.58 15.28 2.47
CA GLY A 170 23.93 15.80 2.67
C GLY A 170 24.98 15.07 1.85
N ARG A 171 26.24 15.48 2.02
CA ARG A 171 27.38 15.08 1.17
C ARG A 171 28.30 14.07 1.84
N GLY A 172 29.05 13.35 1.01
CA GLY A 172 30.18 12.54 1.44
C GLY A 172 29.85 11.08 1.74
N ALA A 173 30.92 10.29 1.79
CA ALA A 173 30.86 8.82 1.80
C ALA A 173 30.03 8.23 2.95
N GLN A 174 30.06 8.87 4.13
CA GLN A 174 29.34 8.39 5.31
C GLN A 174 27.83 8.54 5.17
N ILE A 175 27.35 9.71 4.73
CA ILE A 175 25.92 9.96 4.51
C ILE A 175 25.41 9.08 3.36
N TYR A 176 26.18 8.98 2.28
CA TYR A 176 25.87 8.08 1.18
C TYR A 176 25.75 6.60 1.63
N PHE A 177 26.68 6.12 2.45
CA PHE A 177 26.59 4.77 3.04
C PHE A 177 25.32 4.59 3.88
N GLN A 178 25.00 5.54 4.75
CA GLN A 178 23.79 5.50 5.57
C GLN A 178 22.52 5.44 4.71
N ASN A 179 22.45 6.27 3.67
CA ASN A 179 21.33 6.23 2.73
C ASN A 179 21.22 4.89 1.98
N ILE A 180 22.33 4.17 1.76
CA ILE A 180 22.25 2.80 1.21
C ILE A 180 21.62 1.84 2.23
N VAL A 181 22.10 1.84 3.47
CA VAL A 181 21.70 0.82 4.45
C VAL A 181 20.34 1.09 5.09
N GLU A 182 20.04 2.35 5.42
CA GLU A 182 18.82 2.76 6.11
C GLU A 182 17.77 3.27 5.11
N GLY A 183 18.20 3.85 3.99
CA GLY A 183 17.33 4.60 3.09
C GLY A 183 17.18 6.05 3.52
N TYR A 184 17.02 6.92 2.53
CA TYR A 184 16.68 8.32 2.74
C TYR A 184 15.20 8.48 3.06
N ASN A 185 14.88 9.26 4.10
CA ASN A 185 13.54 9.34 4.71
C ASN A 185 12.86 10.71 4.62
N ASP A 186 13.38 11.62 3.79
CA ASP A 186 12.63 12.81 3.42
C ASP A 186 11.88 12.59 2.11
N ARG A 187 10.81 13.35 1.94
CA ARG A 187 9.95 13.32 0.76
C ARG A 187 10.71 13.73 -0.49
N LEU A 188 10.66 12.88 -1.50
CA LEU A 188 11.07 13.17 -2.88
C LEU A 188 9.87 12.98 -3.81
N MET A 189 9.70 13.88 -4.76
CA MET A 189 8.60 13.87 -5.72
C MET A 189 9.12 14.00 -7.16
N VAL A 190 8.37 13.46 -8.11
CA VAL A 190 8.58 13.74 -9.53
C VAL A 190 8.47 15.24 -9.76
N GLY A 191 9.45 15.80 -10.46
CA GLY A 191 9.62 17.22 -10.68
C GLY A 191 10.67 17.86 -9.76
N ASP A 192 11.03 17.23 -8.64
CA ASP A 192 12.09 17.71 -7.76
C ASP A 192 13.46 17.64 -8.43
N TYR A 193 14.37 18.49 -7.96
CA TYR A 193 15.77 18.51 -8.37
C TYR A 193 16.66 18.00 -7.24
N ILE A 194 17.51 17.03 -7.56
CA ILE A 194 18.54 16.50 -6.66
C ILE A 194 19.92 16.71 -7.27
N ASN A 195 20.97 16.67 -6.45
CA ASN A 195 22.33 16.77 -6.95
C ASN A 195 22.94 15.38 -7.10
N THR A 196 23.78 15.20 -8.13
CA THR A 196 24.65 14.03 -8.21
C THR A 196 25.71 14.07 -7.10
N GLU A 197 26.20 12.90 -6.68
CA GLU A 197 27.32 12.76 -5.74
C GLU A 197 28.53 12.18 -6.50
N PRO A 198 29.45 13.04 -6.98
CA PRO A 198 30.51 12.61 -7.90
C PRO A 198 31.55 11.72 -7.23
N GLY A 199 32.28 11.00 -8.07
CA GLY A 199 33.28 10.03 -7.64
C GLY A 199 32.70 8.63 -7.52
N ASN A 200 33.57 7.62 -7.60
CA ASN A 200 33.11 6.23 -7.71
C ASN A 200 32.45 5.71 -6.44
N MET A 201 32.64 6.34 -5.27
CA MET A 201 32.03 5.92 -3.99
C MET A 201 32.14 4.41 -3.71
N SER A 202 33.24 3.76 -4.14
CA SER A 202 33.33 2.30 -4.17
C SER A 202 33.26 1.66 -2.80
N GLY A 203 34.06 2.13 -1.83
CA GLY A 203 34.07 1.59 -0.47
C GLY A 203 32.71 1.61 0.22
N PRO A 204 32.03 2.77 0.34
CA PRO A 204 30.70 2.82 0.96
C PRO A 204 29.64 2.06 0.14
N THR A 205 29.76 2.01 -1.19
CA THR A 205 28.87 1.19 -2.03
C THR A 205 29.01 -0.29 -1.71
N GLU A 206 30.23 -0.82 -1.75
CA GLU A 206 30.49 -2.24 -1.51
C GLU A 206 30.01 -2.67 -0.12
N ASN A 207 30.35 -1.88 0.91
CA ASN A 207 29.93 -2.15 2.27
C ASN A 207 28.40 -2.09 2.44
N GLY A 208 27.75 -1.07 1.87
CA GLY A 208 26.30 -0.88 2.01
C GLY A 208 25.49 -1.96 1.30
N ILE A 209 25.89 -2.32 0.07
CA ILE A 209 25.21 -3.38 -0.70
C ILE A 209 25.40 -4.75 -0.04
N ASN A 210 26.62 -5.08 0.39
CA ASN A 210 26.87 -6.32 1.11
C ASN A 210 26.09 -6.39 2.44
N HIS A 211 25.95 -5.25 3.13
CA HIS A 211 25.12 -5.17 4.33
C HIS A 211 23.65 -5.51 4.04
N LEU A 212 23.01 -4.86 3.05
CA LEU A 212 21.62 -5.14 2.68
C LEU A 212 21.41 -6.61 2.28
N ILE A 213 22.31 -7.16 1.46
CA ILE A 213 22.21 -8.56 1.02
C ILE A 213 22.32 -9.51 2.22
N SER A 214 23.18 -9.19 3.19
CA SER A 214 23.35 -10.01 4.40
C SER A 214 22.14 -9.99 5.35
N GLN A 215 21.27 -8.98 5.25
CA GLN A 215 20.06 -8.85 6.08
C GLN A 215 18.88 -9.68 5.58
N CYS A 216 18.94 -10.24 4.37
CA CYS A 216 17.89 -11.12 3.87
C CYS A 216 17.91 -12.47 4.61
N ASN A 217 17.05 -12.58 5.63
CA ASN A 217 16.94 -13.77 6.50
C ASN A 217 15.82 -14.75 6.10
N HIS A 218 15.15 -14.52 4.97
CA HIS A 218 14.02 -15.34 4.50
C HIS A 218 14.43 -16.74 4.04
N ILE A 219 13.55 -17.73 4.28
CA ILE A 219 13.70 -19.12 3.86
C ILE A 219 12.40 -19.54 3.13
N PRO A 220 12.45 -19.92 1.84
CA PRO A 220 13.63 -19.94 0.96
C PRO A 220 14.21 -18.53 0.74
N LYS A 221 15.49 -18.46 0.35
CA LYS A 221 16.15 -17.18 0.06
C LYS A 221 15.41 -16.45 -1.05
N CYS A 222 15.18 -15.16 -0.87
CA CYS A 222 14.55 -14.34 -1.90
C CYS A 222 15.38 -14.30 -3.19
N THR A 223 14.69 -14.40 -4.31
CA THR A 223 15.19 -14.17 -5.67
C THR A 223 14.37 -13.04 -6.30
N HIS A 224 14.77 -12.58 -7.48
CA HIS A 224 14.01 -11.57 -8.22
C HIS A 224 12.60 -12.02 -8.66
N SER A 225 12.37 -13.34 -8.73
CA SER A 225 11.11 -13.93 -9.17
C SER A 225 10.28 -14.48 -8.03
N SER A 226 10.84 -14.55 -6.81
CA SER A 226 10.16 -15.01 -5.62
C SER A 226 10.81 -14.37 -4.40
N PHE A 227 10.17 -13.36 -3.85
CA PHE A 227 10.68 -12.57 -2.73
C PHE A 227 9.56 -12.23 -1.76
N ASP A 228 9.95 -11.99 -0.51
CA ASP A 228 9.08 -11.37 0.48
C ASP A 228 9.03 -9.85 0.22
N PRO A 229 7.86 -9.18 0.26
CA PRO A 229 7.75 -7.74 0.08
C PRO A 229 8.62 -6.92 1.05
N ASP A 230 8.93 -7.44 2.24
CA ASP A 230 9.78 -6.77 3.23
C ASP A 230 11.27 -7.10 3.08
N CYS A 231 11.67 -7.75 1.98
CA CYS A 231 13.05 -8.12 1.74
C CYS A 231 13.96 -6.89 1.59
N PRO A 232 15.08 -6.79 2.36
CA PRO A 232 16.04 -5.67 2.27
C PRO A 232 16.69 -5.48 0.89
N ARG A 233 16.56 -6.48 0.01
CA ARG A 233 17.07 -6.45 -1.36
C ARG A 233 16.10 -5.75 -2.32
N ILE A 234 14.88 -5.45 -1.92
CA ILE A 234 13.96 -4.62 -2.70
C ILE A 234 14.32 -3.17 -2.41
N ILE A 235 14.84 -2.48 -3.41
CA ILE A 235 15.29 -1.11 -3.26
C ILE A 235 14.55 -0.20 -4.23
N THR A 236 14.16 0.98 -3.73
CA THR A 236 13.62 2.06 -4.57
C THR A 236 14.76 2.95 -5.04
N VAL A 237 14.82 3.13 -6.36
CA VAL A 237 15.85 3.88 -7.09
C VAL A 237 15.18 5.06 -7.79
N ILE A 238 15.91 6.17 -7.92
CA ILE A 238 15.42 7.40 -8.55
C ILE A 238 15.64 7.29 -10.06
N ILE A 239 14.62 7.64 -10.85
CA ILE A 239 14.74 7.79 -12.30
C ILE A 239 14.83 9.27 -12.63
N VAL A 240 15.86 9.64 -13.39
CA VAL A 240 16.12 11.03 -13.78
C VAL A 240 16.10 11.21 -15.28
N ASP A 241 15.87 12.45 -15.72
CA ASP A 241 15.81 12.82 -17.13
C ASP A 241 17.12 12.60 -17.89
N ASN A 242 18.25 12.93 -17.27
CA ASN A 242 19.57 12.88 -17.91
C ASN A 242 20.69 12.71 -16.85
N MET A 243 21.58 11.74 -17.07
CA MET A 243 22.76 11.53 -16.21
C MET A 243 24.09 11.93 -16.86
N ASN A 244 24.07 12.47 -18.08
CA ASN A 244 25.24 13.00 -18.78
C ASN A 244 25.62 14.42 -18.29
N VAL A 245 25.91 14.52 -17.00
CA VAL A 245 26.26 15.77 -16.30
C VAL A 245 27.66 15.68 -15.70
N ASN A 246 28.40 16.80 -15.66
CA ASN A 246 29.80 16.81 -15.20
C ASN A 246 29.94 17.14 -13.72
N GLY A 247 30.69 16.33 -12.98
CA GLY A 247 30.92 16.57 -11.55
C GLY A 247 29.60 16.73 -10.80
N ARG A 248 29.56 17.59 -9.77
CA ARG A 248 28.33 17.77 -8.99
C ARG A 248 27.36 18.62 -9.78
N SER A 249 26.24 18.06 -10.17
CA SER A 249 25.24 18.71 -11.02
C SER A 249 23.84 18.38 -10.55
N SER A 250 22.90 19.28 -10.83
CA SER A 250 21.50 19.08 -10.52
C SER A 250 20.80 18.33 -11.66
N VAL A 251 20.02 17.30 -11.31
CA VAL A 251 19.24 16.45 -12.22
C VAL A 251 17.79 16.39 -11.75
N GLN A 252 16.86 16.28 -12.69
CA GLN A 252 15.43 16.29 -12.36
C GLN A 252 14.91 14.86 -12.15
N ILE A 253 14.16 14.64 -11.08
CA ILE A 253 13.45 13.39 -10.85
C ILE A 253 12.26 13.32 -11.81
N ILE A 254 12.20 12.28 -12.62
CA ILE A 254 11.07 12.00 -13.52
C ILE A 254 10.30 10.75 -13.13
N GLY A 255 10.82 9.96 -12.18
CA GLY A 255 10.14 8.78 -11.68
C GLY A 255 10.90 8.06 -10.58
N PHE A 256 10.30 6.98 -10.11
CA PHE A 256 10.90 6.05 -9.16
C PHE A 256 10.65 4.62 -9.65
N ALA A 257 11.62 3.75 -9.44
CA ALA A 257 11.57 2.36 -9.86
C ALA A 257 12.04 1.45 -8.73
N SER A 258 11.52 0.23 -8.69
CA SER A 258 11.98 -0.79 -7.75
C SER A 258 12.83 -1.84 -8.44
N PHE A 259 13.93 -2.19 -7.78
CA PHE A 259 14.85 -3.21 -8.24
C PHE A 259 15.07 -4.26 -7.14
N PHE A 260 15.16 -5.52 -7.56
CA PHE A 260 15.74 -6.56 -6.73
C PHE A 260 17.27 -6.48 -6.84
N LEU A 261 17.92 -6.12 -5.74
CA LEU A 261 19.36 -5.94 -5.66
C LEU A 261 20.09 -7.28 -5.83
N GLU A 262 20.84 -7.43 -6.93
CA GLU A 262 21.56 -8.66 -7.27
C GLU A 262 22.93 -8.69 -6.60
N GLY A 263 23.67 -7.59 -6.62
CA GLY A 263 24.99 -7.53 -6.01
C GLY A 263 25.78 -6.27 -6.31
N VAL A 264 27.01 -6.28 -5.82
CA VAL A 264 28.07 -5.34 -6.17
C VAL A 264 29.25 -6.12 -6.73
N ALA A 265 29.79 -5.68 -7.86
CA ALA A 265 30.93 -6.30 -8.52
C ALA A 265 32.14 -5.36 -8.53
N GLY A 266 33.32 -5.96 -8.26
CA GLY A 266 34.64 -5.33 -8.24
C GLY A 266 34.86 -4.31 -7.12
N SER A 267 36.06 -3.74 -7.07
CA SER A 267 36.51 -2.82 -6.02
C SER A 267 37.40 -1.69 -6.55
N GLY A 268 37.61 -0.66 -5.73
CA GLY A 268 38.44 0.49 -6.07
C GLY A 268 37.81 1.34 -7.17
N ASN A 269 38.34 1.26 -8.40
CA ASN A 269 37.77 1.97 -9.55
C ASN A 269 36.72 1.14 -10.29
N LYS A 270 36.50 -0.13 -9.98
CA LYS A 270 35.52 -0.97 -10.70
C LYS A 270 34.44 -1.43 -9.75
N SER A 271 33.59 -0.52 -9.26
CA SER A 271 32.52 -0.86 -8.30
C SER A 271 31.18 -0.62 -8.97
N GLU A 272 30.56 -1.71 -9.40
CA GLU A 272 29.30 -1.70 -10.14
C GLU A 272 28.20 -2.34 -9.31
N VAL A 273 27.04 -1.69 -9.21
CA VAL A 273 25.86 -2.24 -8.55
C VAL A 273 24.88 -2.68 -9.60
N THR A 274 24.41 -3.93 -9.51
CA THR A 274 23.40 -4.47 -10.42
C THR A 274 22.13 -4.83 -9.66
N GLY A 275 21.01 -4.60 -10.32
CA GLY A 275 19.70 -5.00 -9.83
C GLY A 275 18.81 -5.43 -10.99
N ARG A 276 17.86 -6.30 -10.70
CA ARG A 276 16.85 -6.71 -11.66
C ARG A 276 15.60 -5.85 -11.50
N PHE A 277 15.08 -5.32 -12.59
CA PHE A 277 13.88 -4.51 -12.55
C PHE A 277 12.67 -5.39 -12.18
N ILE A 278 11.93 -5.00 -11.15
CA ILE A 278 10.79 -5.77 -10.65
C ILE A 278 9.55 -4.90 -10.55
N ARG A 279 8.40 -5.56 -10.62
CA ARG A 279 7.10 -4.94 -10.36
C ARG A 279 6.81 -5.07 -8.87
N THR A 280 6.55 -3.96 -8.19
CA THR A 280 6.19 -3.99 -6.76
C THR A 280 5.26 -2.84 -6.39
N VAL A 281 4.59 -3.02 -5.25
CA VAL A 281 3.75 -2.01 -4.62
C VAL A 281 4.56 -1.31 -3.54
N THR A 282 4.58 0.02 -3.56
CA THR A 282 5.11 0.79 -2.43
C THR A 282 4.08 1.77 -1.90
N SER A 283 4.30 2.22 -0.66
CA SER A 283 3.55 3.32 -0.09
C SER A 283 4.16 4.63 -0.57
N GLY A 284 3.37 5.44 -1.28
CA GLY A 284 3.81 6.71 -1.83
C GLY A 284 2.65 7.59 -2.26
N GLU A 285 2.98 8.80 -2.70
CA GLU A 285 2.01 9.66 -3.35
C GLU A 285 1.78 9.18 -4.78
N ASN A 286 0.50 8.98 -5.10
CA ASN A 286 0.07 8.43 -6.38
C ASN A 286 -0.51 9.53 -7.25
N GLY A 287 -0.20 9.50 -8.55
CA GLY A 287 -0.78 10.44 -9.50
C GLY A 287 -0.77 9.91 -10.92
N ASP A 288 -1.56 10.54 -11.77
CA ASP A 288 -1.57 10.24 -13.20
C ASP A 288 -0.29 10.87 -13.81
N PHE A 289 0.70 10.04 -14.11
CA PHE A 289 1.91 10.44 -14.80
C PHE A 289 2.02 9.66 -16.11
N ASN A 290 2.49 10.33 -17.17
CA ASN A 290 2.50 9.76 -18.52
C ASN A 290 3.57 8.67 -18.72
N GLN A 291 4.51 8.54 -17.78
CA GLN A 291 5.61 7.58 -17.88
C GLN A 291 5.60 6.65 -16.67
N ASP A 292 5.51 5.35 -16.95
CA ASP A 292 5.40 4.29 -15.97
C ASP A 292 6.76 3.63 -15.78
N PHE A 293 7.27 3.67 -14.54
CA PHE A 293 8.56 3.08 -14.17
C PHE A 293 8.38 1.86 -13.24
N GLY A 294 7.22 1.22 -13.29
CA GLY A 294 6.96 -0.07 -12.63
C GLY A 294 6.83 -0.03 -11.11
N LEU A 295 6.79 1.18 -10.52
CA LEU A 295 6.50 1.41 -9.12
C LEU A 295 5.07 1.91 -8.97
N TYR A 296 4.23 1.10 -8.35
CA TYR A 296 2.80 1.39 -8.22
C TYR A 296 2.40 1.56 -6.75
N GLY A 297 1.42 2.41 -6.52
CA GLY A 297 0.70 2.50 -5.27
C GLY A 297 -0.77 2.17 -5.48
N VAL A 298 -1.40 1.66 -4.43
CA VAL A 298 -2.84 1.37 -4.42
C VAL A 298 -3.52 2.39 -3.53
N LYS A 299 -4.60 3.00 -4.02
CA LYS A 299 -5.36 3.99 -3.25
C LYS A 299 -6.86 3.78 -3.41
N LEU A 300 -7.60 3.95 -2.32
CA LEU A 300 -9.06 4.06 -2.35
C LEU A 300 -9.49 5.35 -3.07
N VAL A 301 -10.41 5.21 -4.00
CA VAL A 301 -11.05 6.30 -4.74
C VAL A 301 -12.55 6.24 -4.50
N GLU A 302 -13.16 7.41 -4.34
CA GLU A 302 -14.61 7.54 -4.22
C GLU A 302 -15.32 7.21 -5.55
#